data_AF-A0A1I3BV85-F1
#
_entry.id   AF-A0A1I3BV85-F1
#
_cell.length_a   1.000
_cell.length_b   1.000
_cell.length_c   1.000
_cell.angle_alpha   90.00
_cell.angle_beta   90.00
_cell.angle_gamma   90.00
#
_symmetry.space_group_name_H-M   'P 1'
#
loop_
_entity.id
_entity.type
_entity.pdbx_description
1 polymer ?
#
loop_
_entity_poly.entity_id
_entity_poly.type
_entity_poly.pdbx_seq_one_letter_code
_entity_poly.pdbx_strand_id
1 'polypeptide(L)'
;MDLSETDWGILEVCSENRETRSNLSVLVDVTPNYVSKELSKLTEIELVEEVGPAERSGMYITTAKGDFVLGKREKYEKQHSELFGALVTSSIEIADELNEQVDDREIGPNDIVLTSVDAYDQLCSLSDMTSITPQKAKDVSQYDNIYAVYGVLYELYFHDLLSRTSNKGEYKITERGRELLNNTTPAATTPENINRIWNTLPEKRE
;
A
#
# COMPACT_ATOMS: atom_id res chain seq x y z
N MET A 1 -9.68 2.92 -5.69
CA MET A 1 -9.83 3.91 -4.61
C MET A 1 -9.47 5.29 -5.14
N ASP A 2 -10.45 6.16 -5.45
CA ASP A 2 -10.20 7.50 -5.99
C ASP A 2 -10.21 8.57 -4.88
N LEU A 3 -9.08 9.24 -4.66
CA LEU A 3 -8.85 10.19 -3.57
C LEU A 3 -8.50 11.56 -4.15
N SER A 4 -9.27 12.56 -3.76
CA SER A 4 -9.06 13.97 -4.06
C SER A 4 -8.11 14.62 -3.06
N GLU A 5 -7.62 15.83 -3.36
CA GLU A 5 -6.81 16.60 -2.39
C GLU A 5 -7.55 16.87 -1.08
N THR A 6 -8.88 17.02 -1.12
CA THR A 6 -9.69 17.15 0.09
C THR A 6 -9.71 15.87 0.91
N ASP A 7 -9.78 14.69 0.26
CA ASP A 7 -9.70 13.42 0.97
C ASP A 7 -8.36 13.29 1.70
N TRP A 8 -7.26 13.60 1.02
CA TRP A 8 -5.93 13.58 1.63
C TRP A 8 -5.81 14.55 2.80
N GLY A 9 -6.32 15.78 2.66
CA GLY A 9 -6.32 16.76 3.74
C GLY A 9 -7.16 16.30 4.95
N ILE A 10 -8.28 15.62 4.71
CA ILE A 10 -9.08 15.02 5.79
C ILE A 10 -8.29 13.91 6.49
N LEU A 11 -7.63 13.01 5.75
CA LEU A 11 -6.83 11.93 6.33
C LEU A 11 -5.67 12.47 7.16
N GLU A 12 -4.95 13.47 6.66
CA GLU A 12 -3.85 14.12 7.40
C GLU A 12 -4.31 14.68 8.74
N VAL A 13 -5.36 15.50 8.71
CA VAL A 13 -5.91 16.13 9.90
C VAL A 13 -6.43 15.09 10.91
N CYS A 14 -7.14 14.07 10.43
CA CYS A 14 -7.72 13.01 11.27
C CYS A 14 -6.67 12.02 11.81
N SER A 15 -5.48 11.92 11.20
CA SER A 15 -4.38 11.09 11.70
C SER A 15 -3.70 11.68 12.94
N GLU A 16 -3.70 13.01 13.04
CA GLU A 16 -3.08 13.72 14.16
C GLU A 16 -4.10 14.04 15.26
N ASN A 17 -5.37 14.23 14.91
CA ASN A 17 -6.40 14.78 15.79
C ASN A 17 -7.76 14.11 15.62
N ARG A 18 -8.57 14.11 16.69
CA ARG A 18 -10.00 13.81 16.61
C ARG A 18 -10.74 15.06 16.16
N GLU A 19 -11.39 15.02 15.01
CA GLU A 19 -11.96 16.24 14.42
C GLU A 19 -13.43 16.15 14.04
N THR A 20 -14.13 17.26 14.22
CA THR A 20 -15.52 17.38 13.78
C THR A 20 -15.60 17.81 12.32
N ARG A 21 -16.72 17.50 11.66
CA ARG A 21 -17.00 17.98 10.29
C ARG A 21 -16.82 19.50 10.15
N SER A 22 -17.25 20.27 11.16
CA SER A 22 -17.11 21.73 11.16
C SER A 22 -15.65 22.15 11.22
N ASN A 23 -14.84 21.54 12.08
CA ASN A 23 -13.41 21.84 12.15
C ASN A 23 -12.69 21.45 10.87
N LEU A 24 -12.96 20.24 10.35
CA LEU A 24 -12.42 19.77 9.08
C LEU A 24 -12.72 20.76 7.93
N SER A 25 -13.94 21.30 7.86
CA SER A 25 -14.31 22.27 6.82
C SER A 25 -13.46 23.55 6.84
N VAL A 26 -13.03 23.97 8.03
CA VAL A 26 -12.13 25.12 8.20
C VAL A 26 -10.69 24.74 7.85
N LEU A 27 -10.23 23.56 8.30
CA LEU A 27 -8.84 23.12 8.14
C LEU A 27 -8.48 22.77 6.69
N VAL A 28 -9.41 22.14 5.96
CA VAL A 28 -9.19 21.76 4.55
C VAL A 28 -9.75 22.79 3.55
N ASP A 29 -10.26 23.93 4.06
CA ASP A 29 -10.81 25.06 3.29
C ASP A 29 -11.89 24.67 2.27
N VAL A 30 -12.91 23.92 2.71
CA VAL A 30 -14.07 23.53 1.88
C VAL A 30 -15.37 23.64 2.66
N THR A 31 -16.51 23.61 1.97
CA THR A 31 -17.81 23.72 2.64
C THR A 31 -18.10 22.51 3.55
N PRO A 32 -18.82 22.69 4.68
CA PRO A 32 -19.22 21.58 5.56
C PRO A 32 -20.00 20.48 4.84
N ASN A 33 -20.82 20.83 3.84
CA ASN A 33 -21.55 19.86 3.03
C ASN A 33 -20.62 18.99 2.19
N TYR A 34 -19.55 19.60 1.64
CA TYR A 34 -18.54 18.88 0.88
C TYR A 34 -17.74 17.94 1.79
N VAL A 35 -17.28 18.42 2.96
CA VAL A 35 -16.66 17.55 3.98
C VAL A 35 -17.57 16.40 4.38
N SER A 36 -18.87 16.64 4.56
CA SER A 36 -19.81 15.56 4.90
C SER A 36 -19.83 14.45 3.86
N LYS A 37 -19.81 14.82 2.58
CA LYS A 37 -19.81 13.86 1.47
C LYS A 37 -18.51 13.06 1.44
N GLU A 38 -17.36 13.73 1.57
CA GLU A 38 -16.07 13.05 1.60
C GLU A 38 -15.91 12.17 2.85
N LEU A 39 -16.37 12.60 4.03
CA LEU A 39 -16.38 11.75 5.23
C LEU A 39 -17.24 10.49 5.05
N SER A 40 -18.43 10.61 4.46
CA SER A 40 -19.27 9.43 4.17
C SER A 40 -18.56 8.45 3.23
N LYS A 41 -17.95 8.96 2.17
CA LYS A 41 -17.16 8.18 1.22
C LYS A 41 -15.96 7.51 1.92
N LEU A 42 -15.16 8.26 2.68
CA LEU A 42 -13.98 7.76 3.38
C LEU A 42 -14.34 6.74 4.46
N THR A 43 -15.50 6.88 5.11
CA THR A 43 -16.02 5.88 6.06
C THR A 43 -16.43 4.60 5.33
N GLU A 44 -17.08 4.70 4.16
CA GLU A 44 -17.49 3.54 3.35
C GLU A 44 -16.30 2.70 2.89
N ILE A 45 -15.17 3.33 2.55
CA ILE A 45 -13.92 2.63 2.23
C ILE A 45 -13.01 2.41 3.44
N GLU A 46 -13.52 2.66 4.65
CA GLU A 46 -12.89 2.37 5.95
C GLU A 46 -11.56 3.10 6.20
N LEU A 47 -11.37 4.30 5.63
CA LEU A 47 -10.17 5.11 5.90
C LEU A 47 -10.32 6.02 7.11
N VAL A 48 -11.55 6.34 7.49
CA VAL A 48 -11.88 7.10 8.69
C VAL A 48 -13.03 6.43 9.42
N GLU A 49 -13.13 6.69 10.72
CA GLU A 49 -14.25 6.24 11.54
C GLU A 49 -14.72 7.35 12.49
N GLU A 50 -16.00 7.34 12.83
CA GLU A 50 -16.56 8.24 13.82
C GLU A 50 -16.29 7.70 15.25
N VAL A 51 -15.71 8.51 16.12
CA VAL A 51 -15.28 8.11 17.47
C VAL A 51 -15.79 9.02 18.57
N GLY A 52 -16.23 8.43 19.69
CA GLY A 52 -16.58 9.19 20.88
C GLY A 52 -17.20 8.34 21.99
N PRO A 53 -17.25 8.83 23.23
CA PRO A 53 -17.88 8.11 24.35
C PRO A 53 -19.42 8.08 24.28
N ALA A 54 -20.03 8.88 23.39
CA ALA A 54 -21.46 8.92 23.15
C ALA A 54 -21.73 8.58 21.68
N GLU A 55 -22.84 7.87 21.41
CA GLU A 55 -23.33 7.71 20.05
C GLU A 55 -23.49 9.11 19.40
N ARG A 56 -22.88 9.31 18.22
CA ARG A 56 -22.94 10.54 17.43
C ARG A 56 -22.16 11.74 17.97
N SER A 57 -20.91 11.54 18.40
CA SER A 57 -20.00 12.64 18.76
C SER A 57 -19.74 13.59 17.58
N GLY A 58 -19.89 13.11 16.34
CA GLY A 58 -19.54 13.82 15.12
C GLY A 58 -18.04 14.02 14.95
N MET A 59 -17.21 13.33 15.74
CA MET A 59 -15.74 13.38 15.67
C MET A 59 -15.20 12.20 14.87
N TYR A 60 -14.19 12.42 14.04
CA TYR A 60 -13.58 11.42 13.19
C TYR A 60 -12.08 11.29 13.47
N ILE A 61 -11.56 10.08 13.29
CA ILE A 61 -10.12 9.76 13.22
C ILE A 61 -9.86 8.90 11.98
N THR A 62 -8.60 8.77 11.59
CA THR A 62 -8.19 7.71 10.65
C THR A 62 -8.29 6.34 11.30
N THR A 63 -8.57 5.33 10.49
CA THR A 63 -8.41 3.93 10.88
C THR A 63 -6.96 3.48 10.63
N ALA A 64 -6.59 2.26 11.04
CA ALA A 64 -5.29 1.67 10.66
C ALA A 64 -5.09 1.60 9.13
N LYS A 65 -6.17 1.33 8.38
CA LYS A 65 -6.18 1.38 6.91
C LYS A 65 -5.99 2.81 6.39
N GLY A 66 -6.63 3.78 7.03
CA GLY A 66 -6.44 5.21 6.75
C GLY A 66 -5.00 5.66 6.92
N ASP A 67 -4.36 5.31 8.03
CA ASP A 67 -2.97 5.63 8.32
C ASP A 67 -2.01 4.97 7.33
N PHE A 68 -2.27 3.71 6.97
CA PHE A 68 -1.49 3.03 5.93
C PHE A 68 -1.62 3.69 4.56
N VAL A 69 -2.84 4.04 4.14
CA VAL A 69 -3.09 4.78 2.90
C VAL A 69 -2.39 6.14 2.91
N LEU A 70 -2.47 6.87 4.03
CA LEU A 70 -1.80 8.16 4.20
C LEU A 70 -0.28 8.03 4.09
N GLY A 71 0.31 7.01 4.71
CA GLY A 71 1.74 6.69 4.59
C GLY A 71 2.18 6.35 3.17
N LYS A 72 1.24 6.00 2.27
CA LYS A 72 1.48 5.71 0.86
C LYS A 72 1.08 6.86 -0.07
N ARG A 73 0.79 8.07 0.43
CA ARG A 73 0.39 9.24 -0.38
C ARG A 73 1.35 9.52 -1.56
N GLU A 74 2.67 9.45 -1.34
CA GLU A 74 3.67 9.67 -2.41
C GLU A 74 3.67 8.60 -3.51
N LYS A 75 3.07 7.43 -3.23
CA LYS A 75 2.91 6.33 -4.19
C LYS A 75 1.60 6.43 -4.95
N TYR A 76 0.65 7.23 -4.48
CA TYR A 76 -0.66 7.36 -5.09
C TYR A 76 -0.55 8.03 -6.46
N GLU A 77 -1.08 7.35 -7.47
CA GLU A 77 -1.22 7.90 -8.81
C GLU A 77 -2.66 7.75 -9.25
N LYS A 78 -3.31 8.85 -9.63
CA LYS A 78 -4.71 8.84 -10.04
C LYS A 78 -5.01 7.82 -11.15
N GLN A 79 -4.08 7.68 -12.10
CA GLN A 79 -4.16 6.70 -13.20
C GLN A 79 -4.04 5.23 -12.75
N HIS A 80 -3.54 4.99 -11.54
CA HIS A 80 -3.43 3.67 -10.91
C HIS A 80 -4.29 3.56 -9.65
N SER A 81 -5.29 4.43 -9.47
CA SER A 81 -6.12 4.51 -8.27
C SER A 81 -6.85 3.20 -7.91
N GLU A 82 -7.26 2.41 -8.92
CA GLU A 82 -7.83 1.08 -8.72
C GLU A 82 -6.78 0.09 -8.19
N LEU A 83 -5.63 0.00 -8.86
CA LEU A 83 -4.53 -0.87 -8.46
C LEU A 83 -3.97 -0.49 -7.08
N PHE A 84 -3.82 0.80 -6.78
CA PHE A 84 -3.44 1.30 -5.45
C PHE A 84 -4.39 0.78 -4.37
N GLY A 85 -5.71 0.88 -4.61
CA GLY A 85 -6.70 0.36 -3.68
C GLY A 85 -6.60 -1.16 -3.49
N ALA A 86 -6.38 -1.90 -4.58
CA ALA A 86 -6.21 -3.35 -4.52
C ALA A 86 -4.95 -3.75 -3.72
N LEU A 87 -3.82 -3.08 -3.95
CA LEU A 87 -2.58 -3.30 -3.21
C LEU A 87 -2.73 -2.97 -1.72
N VAL A 88 -3.49 -1.93 -1.39
CA VAL A 88 -3.83 -1.59 0.00
C VAL A 88 -4.60 -2.73 0.66
N THR A 89 -5.68 -3.18 0.02
CA THR A 89 -6.50 -4.28 0.54
C THR A 89 -5.67 -5.56 0.70
N SER A 90 -4.93 -5.98 -0.32
CA SER A 90 -4.12 -7.20 -0.25
C SER A 90 -3.01 -7.12 0.79
N SER A 91 -2.42 -5.95 1.02
CA SER A 91 -1.43 -5.78 2.11
C SER A 91 -2.05 -5.98 3.48
N ILE A 92 -3.31 -5.56 3.68
CA ILE A 92 -4.03 -5.75 4.94
C ILE A 92 -4.44 -7.22 5.10
N GLU A 93 -5.02 -7.82 4.06
CA GLU A 93 -5.44 -9.24 4.08
C GLU A 93 -4.25 -10.16 4.41
N ILE A 94 -3.10 -9.97 3.76
CA ILE A 94 -1.90 -10.77 4.06
C ILE A 94 -1.41 -10.50 5.49
N ALA A 95 -1.43 -9.26 5.97
CA ALA A 95 -1.03 -8.95 7.34
C ALA A 95 -1.94 -9.63 8.36
N ASP A 96 -3.25 -9.61 8.15
CA ASP A 96 -4.24 -10.29 8.98
C ASP A 96 -4.04 -11.81 8.97
N GLU A 97 -3.86 -12.41 7.79
CA GLU A 97 -3.56 -13.85 7.65
C GLU A 97 -2.27 -14.27 8.37
N LEU A 98 -1.26 -13.40 8.39
CA LEU A 98 -0.02 -13.64 9.14
C LEU A 98 -0.24 -13.51 10.65
N ASN A 99 -1.00 -12.51 11.09
CA ASN A 99 -1.33 -12.28 12.50
C ASN A 99 -2.14 -13.42 13.11
N GLU A 100 -3.02 -14.09 12.36
CA GLU A 100 -3.72 -15.31 12.83
C GLU A 100 -2.77 -16.46 13.20
N GLN A 101 -1.52 -16.39 12.76
CA GLN A 101 -0.53 -17.45 12.89
C GLN A 101 0.61 -17.11 13.85
N VAL A 102 0.60 -15.91 14.45
CA VAL A 102 1.66 -15.43 15.35
C VAL A 102 1.08 -14.76 16.59
N ASP A 103 1.49 -15.22 17.77
CA ASP A 103 0.98 -14.67 19.05
C ASP A 103 1.84 -13.52 19.60
N ASP A 104 3.11 -13.46 19.20
CA ASP A 104 4.13 -12.65 19.89
C ASP A 104 4.50 -11.34 19.17
N ARG A 105 3.94 -11.10 17.99
CA ARG A 105 4.23 -9.91 17.18
C ARG A 105 3.03 -9.51 16.33
N GLU A 106 2.70 -8.23 16.33
CA GLU A 106 1.78 -7.63 15.38
C GLU A 106 2.51 -7.33 14.07
N ILE A 107 1.95 -7.83 12.96
CA ILE A 107 2.37 -7.57 11.59
C ILE A 107 1.39 -6.55 11.01
N GLY A 108 1.89 -5.37 10.66
CA GLY A 108 1.09 -4.35 9.99
C GLY A 108 1.18 -4.45 8.46
N PRO A 109 0.32 -3.74 7.71
CA PRO A 109 0.41 -3.70 6.25
C PRO A 109 1.72 -3.11 5.72
N ASN A 110 2.45 -2.30 6.52
CA ASN A 110 3.78 -1.80 6.19
C ASN A 110 4.89 -2.88 6.26
N ASP A 111 4.63 -3.99 6.94
CA ASP A 111 5.55 -5.13 7.04
C ASP A 111 5.44 -6.07 5.82
N ILE A 112 4.46 -5.85 4.94
CA ILE A 112 4.25 -6.61 3.71
C ILE A 112 5.18 -6.10 2.61
N VAL A 113 5.95 -7.02 2.02
CA VAL A 113 6.90 -6.76 0.93
C VAL A 113 6.34 -7.00 -0.46
N LEU A 114 5.32 -7.83 -0.60
CA LEU A 114 4.63 -8.05 -1.87
C LEU A 114 3.27 -8.69 -1.67
N THR A 115 2.44 -8.61 -2.70
CA THR A 115 1.09 -9.18 -2.71
C THR A 115 0.90 -10.21 -3.82
N SER A 116 1.80 -10.28 -4.80
CA SER A 116 1.74 -11.22 -5.91
C SER A 116 3.06 -11.97 -6.16
N VAL A 117 2.95 -13.23 -6.61
CA VAL A 117 4.10 -14.03 -7.07
C VAL A 117 4.74 -13.39 -8.30
N ASP A 118 3.89 -12.87 -9.17
CA ASP A 118 4.20 -12.10 -10.36
C ASP A 118 5.19 -10.94 -10.08
N ALA A 119 5.00 -10.20 -8.99
CA ALA A 119 5.95 -9.18 -8.57
C ALA A 119 7.30 -9.75 -8.13
N TYR A 120 7.30 -10.86 -7.39
CA TYR A 120 8.53 -11.53 -6.99
C TYR A 120 9.33 -12.05 -8.19
N ASP A 121 8.67 -12.75 -9.11
CA ASP A 121 9.29 -13.29 -10.33
C ASP A 121 9.88 -12.17 -11.18
N GLN A 122 9.12 -11.08 -11.35
CA GLN A 122 9.60 -9.91 -12.07
C GLN A 122 10.81 -9.29 -11.38
N LEU A 123 10.81 -9.16 -10.04
CA LEU A 123 11.96 -8.65 -9.29
C LEU A 123 13.21 -9.53 -9.49
N CYS A 124 13.04 -10.86 -9.46
CA CYS A 124 14.11 -11.82 -9.74
C CYS A 124 14.70 -11.62 -11.14
N SER A 125 13.85 -11.50 -12.17
CA SER A 125 14.29 -11.24 -13.56
C SER A 125 14.98 -9.89 -13.74
N LEU A 126 14.75 -8.93 -12.85
CA LEU A 126 15.35 -7.60 -12.88
C LEU A 126 16.64 -7.49 -12.04
N SER A 127 17.01 -8.53 -11.28
CA SER A 127 18.06 -8.49 -10.26
C SER A 127 19.41 -7.95 -10.76
N ASP A 128 19.83 -8.30 -11.98
CA ASP A 128 21.11 -7.85 -12.54
C ASP A 128 21.05 -6.46 -13.21
N MET A 129 19.88 -5.82 -13.25
CA MET A 129 19.71 -4.53 -13.92
C MET A 129 20.07 -3.36 -13.01
N THR A 130 20.88 -2.44 -13.54
CA THR A 130 21.21 -1.16 -12.88
C THR A 130 20.19 -0.04 -13.17
N SER A 131 19.36 -0.26 -14.18
CA SER A 131 18.43 0.71 -14.77
C SER A 131 17.30 -0.06 -15.45
N ILE A 132 16.07 0.15 -14.99
CA ILE A 132 14.90 -0.60 -15.40
C ILE A 132 13.92 0.34 -16.08
N THR A 133 13.63 0.11 -17.35
CA THR A 133 12.53 0.75 -18.05
C THR A 133 11.39 -0.25 -18.22
N PRO A 134 10.13 0.18 -18.41
CA PRO A 134 9.02 -0.74 -18.69
C PRO A 134 9.31 -1.68 -19.87
N GLN A 135 10.01 -1.19 -20.90
CA GLN A 135 10.41 -2.02 -22.03
C GLN A 135 11.44 -3.08 -21.64
N LYS A 136 12.52 -2.71 -20.92
CA LYS A 136 13.50 -3.69 -20.43
C LYS A 136 12.86 -4.72 -19.51
N ALA A 137 11.96 -4.29 -18.64
CA ALA A 137 11.22 -5.17 -17.75
C ALA A 137 10.35 -6.16 -18.55
N LYS A 138 9.68 -5.68 -19.60
CA LYS A 138 8.91 -6.53 -20.52
C LYS A 138 9.78 -7.57 -21.20
N ASP A 139 10.95 -7.17 -21.70
CA ASP A 139 11.85 -8.05 -22.45
C ASP A 139 12.35 -9.26 -21.63
N VAL A 140 12.31 -9.17 -20.29
CA VAL A 140 12.66 -10.25 -19.36
C VAL A 140 11.48 -10.82 -18.58
N SER A 141 10.27 -10.32 -18.85
CA SER A 141 9.05 -10.77 -18.18
C SER A 141 8.42 -11.96 -18.89
N GLN A 142 7.57 -12.71 -18.18
CA GLN A 142 6.68 -13.70 -18.77
C GLN A 142 5.46 -13.09 -19.49
N TYR A 143 5.27 -11.77 -19.42
CA TYR A 143 4.10 -11.10 -19.97
C TYR A 143 4.28 -10.70 -21.43
N ASP A 144 3.33 -11.10 -22.25
CA ASP A 144 3.25 -10.60 -23.63
C ASP A 144 2.78 -9.14 -23.70
N ASN A 145 2.10 -8.64 -22.66
CA ASN A 145 1.49 -7.32 -22.61
C ASN A 145 2.25 -6.35 -21.69
N ILE A 146 2.59 -5.18 -22.23
CA ILE A 146 3.26 -4.09 -21.50
C ILE A 146 2.42 -3.57 -20.32
N TYR A 147 1.08 -3.64 -20.39
CA TYR A 147 0.22 -3.17 -19.31
C TYR A 147 0.31 -4.02 -18.04
N ALA A 148 0.50 -5.34 -18.18
CA ALA A 148 0.75 -6.21 -17.04
C ALA A 148 2.08 -5.85 -16.36
N VAL A 149 3.13 -5.60 -17.16
CA VAL A 149 4.43 -5.13 -16.67
C VAL A 149 4.30 -3.80 -15.92
N TYR A 150 3.51 -2.85 -16.42
CA TYR A 150 3.26 -1.60 -15.68
C TYR A 150 2.62 -1.84 -14.31
N GLY A 151 1.63 -2.73 -14.23
CA GLY A 151 0.99 -3.09 -12.96
C GLY A 151 1.99 -3.68 -11.97
N VAL A 152 2.81 -4.63 -12.43
CA VAL A 152 3.82 -5.27 -11.58
C VAL A 152 4.92 -4.30 -11.13
N LEU A 153 5.41 -3.44 -12.03
CA LEU A 153 6.37 -2.40 -11.65
C LEU A 153 5.78 -1.41 -10.65
N TYR A 154 4.48 -1.13 -10.75
CA TYR A 154 3.77 -0.29 -9.78
C TYR A 154 3.65 -0.97 -8.41
N GLU A 155 3.33 -2.27 -8.36
CA GLU A 155 3.36 -3.04 -7.10
C GLU A 155 4.73 -3.02 -6.45
N LEU A 156 5.79 -3.31 -7.20
CA LEU A 156 7.15 -3.28 -6.67
C LEU A 156 7.56 -1.88 -6.18
N TYR A 157 7.08 -0.82 -6.85
CA TYR A 157 7.28 0.56 -6.40
C TYR A 157 6.44 0.89 -5.14
N PHE A 158 5.23 0.37 -5.04
CA PHE A 158 4.31 0.55 -3.91
C PHE A 158 4.89 -0.07 -2.63
N HIS A 159 5.50 -1.26 -2.71
CA HIS A 159 6.18 -1.92 -1.59
C HIS A 159 7.63 -1.51 -1.38
N ASP A 160 8.07 -0.42 -2.03
CA ASP A 160 9.41 0.14 -1.89
C ASP A 160 10.55 -0.81 -2.30
N LEU A 161 10.27 -1.80 -3.15
CA LEU A 161 11.26 -2.71 -3.75
C LEU A 161 11.92 -2.07 -4.99
N LEU A 162 11.17 -1.17 -5.65
CA LEU A 162 11.69 -0.28 -6.67
C LEU A 162 11.55 1.19 -6.25
N SER A 163 12.47 2.02 -6.71
CA SER A 163 12.41 3.49 -6.65
C SER A 163 12.36 4.05 -8.06
N ARG A 164 11.62 5.14 -8.27
CA ARG A 164 11.65 5.87 -9.54
C ARG A 164 12.78 6.88 -9.53
N THR A 165 13.53 6.92 -10.62
CA THR A 165 14.52 7.96 -10.83
C THR A 165 13.84 9.25 -11.32
N SER A 166 14.53 10.39 -11.21
CA SER A 166 14.07 11.68 -11.73
C SER A 166 13.83 11.67 -13.25
N ASN A 167 14.33 10.66 -13.97
CA ASN A 167 14.06 10.46 -15.38
C ASN A 167 12.75 9.68 -15.55
N LYS A 168 11.77 10.34 -16.19
CA LYS A 168 10.41 9.87 -16.47
C LYS A 168 10.34 8.35 -16.76
N GLY A 169 9.91 7.58 -15.76
CA GLY A 169 9.52 6.17 -15.91
C GLY A 169 10.64 5.14 -15.77
N GLU A 170 11.84 5.53 -15.33
CA GLU A 170 12.93 4.59 -15.05
C GLU A 170 12.97 4.23 -13.55
N TYR A 171 13.19 2.95 -13.27
CA TYR A 171 13.24 2.37 -11.94
C TYR A 171 14.63 1.85 -11.57
N LYS A 172 14.89 1.77 -10.28
CA LYS A 172 16.04 1.08 -9.68
C LYS A 172 15.58 0.23 -8.51
N ILE A 173 16.19 -0.95 -8.37
CA ILE A 173 16.01 -1.80 -7.18
C ILE A 173 16.55 -1.05 -5.96
N THR A 174 15.73 -0.95 -4.92
CA THR A 174 16.10 -0.34 -3.64
C THR A 174 16.92 -1.31 -2.79
N GLU A 175 17.47 -0.84 -1.66
CA GLU A 175 18.11 -1.74 -0.69
C GLU A 175 17.12 -2.79 -0.19
N ARG A 176 15.86 -2.40 0.08
CA ARG A 176 14.78 -3.32 0.48
C ARG A 176 14.53 -4.39 -0.58
N GLY A 177 14.52 -4.02 -1.86
CA GLY A 177 14.41 -4.97 -2.97
C GLY A 177 15.59 -5.94 -3.04
N ARG A 178 16.82 -5.46 -2.79
CA ARG A 178 18.02 -6.30 -2.72
C ARG A 178 18.01 -7.26 -1.54
N GLU A 179 17.58 -6.78 -0.38
CA GLU A 179 17.42 -7.58 0.83
C GLU A 179 16.43 -8.73 0.60
N LEU A 180 15.29 -8.44 -0.04
CA LEU A 180 14.31 -9.46 -0.37
C LEU A 180 14.90 -10.55 -1.28
N LEU A 181 15.65 -10.15 -2.31
CA LEU A 181 16.32 -11.08 -3.23
C LEU A 181 17.37 -11.97 -2.54
N ASN A 182 18.04 -11.45 -1.53
CA ASN A 182 19.09 -12.17 -0.80
C ASN A 182 18.53 -13.12 0.27
N ASN A 183 17.40 -12.77 0.87
CA ASN A 183 16.83 -13.51 2.01
C ASN A 183 15.79 -14.55 1.59
N THR A 184 15.27 -14.48 0.37
CA THR A 184 14.23 -15.39 -0.11
C THR A 184 14.85 -16.56 -0.88
N THR A 185 14.45 -17.79 -0.55
CA THR A 185 14.87 -18.98 -1.29
C THR A 185 13.96 -19.22 -2.50
N PRO A 186 14.45 -19.86 -3.59
CA PRO A 186 13.64 -20.21 -4.75
C PRO A 186 12.43 -21.13 -4.47
N ALA A 187 12.34 -21.69 -3.26
CA ALA A 187 11.25 -22.55 -2.83
C ALA A 187 10.05 -21.76 -2.26
N ALA A 188 10.17 -20.46 -2.01
CA ALA A 188 9.05 -19.62 -1.58
C ALA A 188 8.16 -19.31 -2.80
N THR A 189 7.06 -20.05 -2.94
CA THR A 189 6.19 -20.00 -4.13
C THR A 189 4.93 -19.16 -3.97
N THR A 190 4.66 -18.61 -2.78
CA THR A 190 3.43 -17.84 -2.49
C THR A 190 3.74 -16.51 -1.81
N PRO A 191 2.87 -15.48 -1.98
CA PRO A 191 3.04 -14.21 -1.28
C PRO A 191 3.07 -14.37 0.24
N GLU A 192 2.23 -15.24 0.80
CA GLU A 192 2.24 -15.59 2.23
C GLU A 192 3.64 -16.06 2.67
N ASN A 193 4.22 -17.05 1.99
CA ASN A 193 5.52 -17.61 2.37
C ASN A 193 6.66 -16.60 2.24
N ILE A 194 6.65 -15.76 1.20
CA ILE A 194 7.66 -14.72 1.03
C ILE A 194 7.56 -13.69 2.16
N ASN A 195 6.35 -13.24 2.49
CA ASN A 195 6.16 -12.30 3.59
C ASN A 195 6.47 -12.93 4.96
N ARG A 196 6.26 -14.25 5.16
CA ARG A 196 6.70 -14.96 6.37
C ARG A 196 8.21 -14.94 6.52
N ILE A 197 8.93 -15.30 5.46
CA ILE A 197 10.40 -15.30 5.45
C ILE A 197 10.92 -13.90 5.74
N TRP A 198 10.37 -12.89 5.07
CA TRP A 198 10.70 -11.49 5.29
C TRP A 198 10.51 -11.07 6.75
N ASN A 199 9.38 -11.45 7.34
CA ASN A 199 9.05 -11.11 8.73
C ASN A 199 9.71 -12.04 9.77
N THR A 200 10.56 -12.98 9.34
CA THR A 200 11.24 -13.96 10.21
C THR A 200 10.24 -14.78 11.05
N LEU A 201 9.09 -15.11 10.46
CA LEU A 201 8.06 -15.89 11.13
C LEU A 201 8.41 -17.39 11.09
N PRO A 202 8.06 -18.17 12.13
CA PRO A 202 8.29 -19.62 12.13
C PRO A 202 7.56 -20.29 10.96
N GLU A 203 7.95 -21.52 10.58
CA GLU A 203 7.19 -22.28 9.60
C GLU A 203 5.75 -22.51 10.07
N LYS A 204 4.83 -22.61 9.11
CA LYS A 204 3.42 -22.87 9.39
C LYS A 204 3.33 -24.20 10.12
N ARG A 205 2.77 -24.21 11.33
CA ARG A 205 2.46 -25.46 12.02
C ARG A 205 1.34 -26.15 11.22
N GLU A 206 1.61 -27.35 10.70
CA GLU A 206 0.63 -28.21 10.02
C GLU A 206 -0.55 -28.59 10.93
#